data_AF-A0A2V5PB00-F1
#
_entry.id   AF-A0A2V5PB00-F1
#
_cell.length_a   1.000
_cell.length_b   1.000
_cell.length_c   1.000
_cell.angle_alpha   90.00
_cell.angle_beta   90.00
_cell.angle_gamma   90.00
#
_symmetry.space_group_name_H-M   'P 1'
#
loop_
_entity.id
_entity.type
_entity.pdbx_description
1 polymer ?
#
loop_
_entity_poly.entity_id
_entity_poly.type
_entity_poly.pdbx_seq_one_letter_code
_entity_poly.pdbx_strand_id
1 'polypeptide(L)'
;MCYALPFPTAPGDVLITETEGQTNRVSDILRFVQNNLYVYSEREPGETNADLGDVFVFPPLQPNIAGPFSEVGVEGNNGFVWAPVPGSGQPGDPGFGVQYQFTSDVPEPGSVMLAALGGGILLGLRRRRQRL
;
A
#
# COMPACT_ATOMS: atom_id res chain seq x y z
N MET A 1 -5.10 -3.78 8.38
CA MET A 1 -6.26 -3.78 7.44
C MET A 1 -6.64 -5.21 7.00
N CYS A 2 -7.90 -5.47 6.58
CA CYS A 2 -8.36 -6.76 6.02
C CYS A 2 -9.15 -6.55 4.72
N TYR A 3 -8.90 -7.37 3.71
CA TYR A 3 -9.58 -7.40 2.42
C TYR A 3 -10.04 -8.83 2.08
N ALA A 4 -11.31 -8.99 1.70
CA ALA A 4 -11.86 -10.29 1.30
C ALA A 4 -11.60 -10.56 -0.18
N LEU A 5 -10.87 -11.64 -0.46
CA LEU A 5 -10.62 -12.17 -1.78
C LEU A 5 -11.84 -12.94 -2.31
N PRO A 6 -12.14 -12.86 -3.61
CA PRO A 6 -13.29 -13.57 -4.20
C PRO A 6 -13.06 -15.09 -4.32
N PHE A 7 -11.91 -15.60 -3.88
CA PHE A 7 -11.52 -17.01 -3.92
C PHE A 7 -10.59 -17.35 -2.74
N PRO A 8 -10.52 -18.62 -2.33
CA PRO A 8 -9.59 -19.06 -1.30
C PRO A 8 -8.16 -19.10 -1.87
N THR A 9 -7.19 -18.93 -0.97
CA THR A 9 -5.77 -18.92 -1.31
C THR A 9 -4.96 -19.76 -0.33
N ALA A 10 -3.78 -20.21 -0.75
CA ALA A 10 -2.83 -20.84 0.13
C ALA A 10 -2.40 -19.85 1.24
N PRO A 11 -2.47 -20.26 2.53
CA PRO A 11 -2.14 -19.37 3.63
C PRO A 11 -0.64 -19.11 3.70
N GLY A 12 -0.27 -17.91 4.13
CA GLY A 12 1.13 -17.54 4.36
C GLY A 12 1.34 -16.03 4.38
N ASP A 13 2.58 -15.64 4.57
CA ASP A 13 3.00 -14.24 4.65
C ASP A 13 3.92 -13.87 3.50
N VAL A 14 3.71 -12.70 2.92
CA VAL A 14 4.65 -12.04 2.00
C VAL A 14 5.28 -10.88 2.76
N LEU A 15 6.60 -10.89 2.84
CA LEU A 15 7.38 -9.87 3.53
C LEU A 15 7.87 -8.84 2.53
N ILE A 16 7.59 -7.58 2.85
CA ILE A 16 8.03 -6.45 2.08
C ILE A 16 9.00 -5.64 2.94
N THR A 17 10.08 -5.18 2.32
CA THR A 17 11.09 -4.36 2.96
C THR A 17 11.26 -3.02 2.26
N GLU A 18 11.47 -1.99 3.06
CA GLU A 18 11.96 -0.70 2.63
C GLU A 18 13.49 -0.64 2.79
N THR A 19 14.14 0.15 1.92
CA THR A 19 15.57 0.45 2.06
C THR A 19 15.72 1.79 2.74
N GLU A 20 15.94 1.77 4.06
CA GLU A 20 16.36 2.95 4.81
C GLU A 20 17.90 2.96 4.91
N GLY A 21 18.56 3.81 4.12
CA GLY A 21 20.02 3.87 4.06
C GLY A 21 20.67 2.61 3.47
N GLN A 22 21.35 1.79 4.29
CA GLN A 22 22.02 0.54 3.86
C GLN A 22 21.38 -0.74 4.45
N THR A 23 20.27 -0.62 5.17
CA THR A 23 19.62 -1.75 5.82
C THR A 23 18.23 -1.98 5.23
N ASN A 24 17.96 -3.21 4.79
CA ASN A 24 16.61 -3.62 4.42
C ASN A 24 15.85 -3.98 5.69
N ARG A 25 14.80 -3.22 5.98
CA ARG A 25 13.93 -3.41 7.14
C ARG A 25 12.57 -3.88 6.65
N VAL A 26 11.96 -4.85 7.34
CA VAL A 26 10.58 -5.28 7.01
C VAL A 26 9.64 -4.12 7.35
N SER A 27 9.03 -3.54 6.32
CA SER A 27 8.06 -2.45 6.42
C SER A 27 6.63 -2.98 6.42
N ASP A 28 6.36 -4.06 5.68
CA ASP A 28 5.01 -4.60 5.55
C ASP A 28 4.96 -6.13 5.53
N ILE A 29 3.83 -6.64 6.00
CA ILE A 29 3.45 -8.05 5.96
C ILE A 29 2.08 -8.16 5.31
N LEU A 30 2.04 -8.91 4.20
CA LEU A 30 0.81 -9.30 3.54
C LEU A 30 0.49 -10.73 3.92
N ARG A 31 -0.57 -10.93 4.68
CA ARG A 31 -0.95 -12.23 5.22
C ARG A 31 -2.19 -12.77 4.53
N PHE A 32 -2.05 -13.92 3.90
CA PHE A 32 -3.13 -14.68 3.29
C PHE A 32 -3.67 -15.71 4.29
N VAL A 33 -4.97 -15.71 4.52
CA VAL A 33 -5.67 -16.69 5.35
C VAL A 33 -7.02 -17.00 4.72
N GLN A 34 -7.21 -18.23 4.24
CA GLN A 34 -8.42 -18.63 3.52
C GLN A 34 -8.70 -17.67 2.35
N ASN A 35 -9.79 -16.92 2.42
CA ASN A 35 -10.22 -15.93 1.44
C ASN A 35 -9.94 -14.50 1.91
N ASN A 36 -9.07 -14.28 2.90
CA ASN A 36 -8.77 -12.96 3.44
C ASN A 36 -7.30 -12.63 3.25
N LEU A 37 -7.06 -11.36 2.90
CA LEU A 37 -5.76 -10.72 2.86
C LEU A 37 -5.70 -9.69 3.99
N TYR A 38 -4.76 -9.86 4.90
CA TYR A 38 -4.44 -8.89 5.94
C TYR A 38 -3.20 -8.12 5.55
N VAL A 39 -3.24 -6.82 5.74
CA VAL A 39 -2.09 -5.93 5.53
C VAL A 39 -1.70 -5.36 6.89
N TYR A 40 -0.43 -5.58 7.24
CA TYR A 40 0.22 -5.01 8.41
C TYR A 40 1.37 -4.14 7.92
N SER A 41 1.32 -2.87 8.24
CA SER A 41 2.38 -1.90 7.92
C SER A 41 3.03 -1.45 9.21
N GLU A 42 4.33 -1.22 9.17
CA GLU A 42 5.01 -0.69 10.33
C GLU A 42 4.62 0.77 10.54
N ARG A 43 4.18 1.10 11.76
CA ARG A 43 3.93 2.49 12.12
C ARG A 43 5.24 3.26 12.31
N GLU A 44 5.39 4.41 11.67
CA GLU A 44 6.57 5.23 11.83
C GLU A 44 6.65 5.88 13.23
N PRO A 45 7.86 5.96 13.84
CA PRO A 45 8.05 6.67 15.10
C PRO A 45 7.69 8.16 14.99
N GLY A 46 6.63 8.58 15.69
CA GLY A 46 6.20 9.98 15.71
C GLY A 46 5.04 10.30 14.77
N GLU A 47 4.56 9.32 14.01
CA GLU A 47 3.36 9.44 13.20
C GLU A 47 2.13 9.73 14.05
N THR A 48 1.42 10.81 13.74
CA THR A 48 0.23 11.23 14.50
C THR A 48 -1.09 10.71 13.94
N ASN A 49 -1.12 10.35 12.66
CA ASN A 49 -2.30 9.87 11.94
C ASN A 49 -2.03 8.50 11.33
N ALA A 50 -2.11 7.46 12.15
CA ALA A 50 -1.88 6.09 11.69
C ALA A 50 -2.97 5.64 10.70
N ASP A 51 -2.54 4.95 9.65
CA ASP A 51 -3.37 4.28 8.68
C ASP A 51 -3.98 2.98 9.22
N LEU A 52 -4.98 2.45 8.51
CA LEU A 52 -5.67 1.21 8.89
C LEU A 52 -4.75 -0.03 8.86
N GLY A 53 -3.61 0.05 8.17
CA GLY A 53 -2.59 -0.99 8.09
C GLY A 53 -1.67 -1.03 9.30
N ASP A 54 -1.56 0.06 10.04
CA ASP A 54 -0.43 0.29 10.93
C ASP A 54 -0.49 -0.52 12.20
N VAL A 55 0.66 -1.13 12.52
CA VAL A 55 0.87 -1.85 13.75
C VAL A 55 2.14 -1.40 14.44
N PHE A 56 2.08 -1.31 15.77
CA PHE A 56 3.26 -1.07 16.61
C PHE A 56 4.20 -2.27 16.67
N VAL A 57 3.65 -3.47 16.50
CA VAL A 57 4.39 -4.74 16.54
C VAL A 57 3.76 -5.68 15.52
N PHE A 58 4.59 -6.23 14.64
CA PHE A 58 4.15 -7.23 13.69
C PHE A 58 3.65 -8.51 14.39
N PRO A 59 2.62 -9.17 13.83
CA PRO A 59 2.22 -10.46 14.33
C PRO A 59 3.32 -11.52 14.08
N PRO A 60 3.36 -12.61 14.86
CA PRO A 60 4.25 -13.74 14.58
C PRO A 60 4.02 -14.26 13.15
N LEU A 61 5.10 -14.55 12.43
CA LEU A 61 5.03 -15.00 11.03
C LEU A 61 4.37 -16.38 10.91
N GLN A 62 3.66 -16.59 9.81
CA GLN A 62 3.16 -17.90 9.42
C GLN A 62 4.31 -18.80 8.91
N PRO A 63 4.13 -20.14 8.90
CA PRO A 63 5.18 -21.05 8.42
C PRO A 63 5.51 -20.89 6.93
N ASN A 64 4.53 -20.49 6.10
CA ASN A 64 4.71 -20.27 4.67
C ASN A 64 5.06 -18.81 4.41
N ILE A 65 6.30 -18.53 4.02
CA ILE A 65 6.83 -17.17 3.90
C ILE A 65 7.41 -16.97 2.49
N ALA A 66 7.06 -15.85 1.85
CA ALA A 66 7.71 -15.36 0.64
C ALA A 66 8.38 -14.01 0.91
N GLY A 67 9.56 -13.79 0.32
CA GLY A 67 10.36 -12.58 0.50
C GLY A 67 11.55 -12.77 1.46
N PRO A 68 12.13 -11.69 1.99
CA PRO A 68 11.71 -10.29 1.82
C PRO A 68 11.88 -9.77 0.40
N PHE A 69 10.93 -8.96 -0.05
CA PHE A 69 10.97 -8.24 -1.32
C PHE A 69 11.12 -6.73 -1.10
N SER A 70 11.94 -6.06 -1.90
CA SER A 70 12.06 -4.60 -1.82
C SER A 70 10.80 -3.93 -2.38
N GLU A 71 10.30 -2.92 -1.68
CA GLU A 71 9.43 -1.93 -2.30
C GLU A 71 10.18 -1.20 -3.42
N VAL A 72 9.46 -0.84 -4.47
CA VAL A 72 9.96 0.00 -5.55
C VAL A 72 9.10 1.25 -5.62
N GLY A 73 9.69 2.41 -5.35
CA GLY A 73 9.02 3.70 -5.43
C GLY A 73 9.77 4.80 -4.69
N VAL A 74 9.29 6.02 -4.83
CA VAL A 74 9.68 7.16 -3.98
C VAL A 74 8.65 7.20 -2.85
N GLU A 75 9.07 7.47 -1.61
CA GLU A 75 8.16 7.66 -0.46
C GLU A 75 6.93 8.50 -0.86
N GLY A 76 5.73 7.97 -0.59
CA GLY A 76 4.44 8.54 -1.00
C GLY A 76 3.93 8.12 -2.39
N ASN A 77 4.62 7.22 -3.10
CA ASN A 77 4.14 6.59 -4.33
C ASN A 77 4.83 5.21 -4.53
N ASN A 78 4.72 4.35 -3.51
CA ASN A 78 5.33 3.02 -3.50
C ASN A 78 4.35 1.95 -3.95
N GLY A 79 4.85 0.92 -4.62
CA GLY A 79 4.05 -0.22 -5.01
C GLY A 79 4.83 -1.52 -5.03
N PHE A 80 4.11 -2.60 -4.77
CA PHE A 80 4.63 -3.95 -4.84
C PHE A 80 3.68 -4.85 -5.62
N VAL A 81 4.24 -5.76 -6.42
CA VAL A 81 3.47 -6.73 -7.20
C VAL A 81 3.82 -8.12 -6.73
N TRP A 82 2.81 -8.84 -6.25
CA TRP A 82 2.92 -10.24 -5.90
C TRP A 82 2.16 -11.11 -6.90
N ALA A 83 2.81 -12.08 -7.50
CA ALA A 83 2.19 -13.00 -8.44
C ALA A 83 2.72 -14.43 -8.16
N PRO A 84 2.09 -15.19 -7.26
CA PRO A 84 2.51 -16.55 -6.97
C PRO A 84 2.31 -17.43 -8.21
N VAL A 85 3.23 -18.37 -8.42
CA VAL A 85 3.10 -19.33 -9.54
C VAL A 85 1.88 -20.23 -9.27
N PRO A 86 0.97 -20.43 -10.23
CA PRO A 86 -0.22 -21.25 -10.01
C PRO A 86 0.10 -22.67 -9.56
N GLY A 87 -0.47 -23.09 -8.43
CA GLY A 87 -0.28 -24.42 -7.86
C GLY A 87 1.06 -24.61 -7.12
N SER A 88 1.81 -23.54 -6.88
CA SER A 88 3.05 -23.55 -6.08
C SER A 88 2.81 -23.71 -4.58
N GLY A 89 1.60 -23.41 -4.09
CA GLY A 89 1.30 -23.36 -2.66
C GLY A 89 1.94 -22.16 -1.94
N GLN A 90 2.52 -21.21 -2.68
CA GLN A 90 3.03 -19.96 -2.13
C GLN A 90 1.89 -19.12 -1.51
N PRO A 91 2.21 -18.19 -0.59
CA PRO A 91 1.20 -17.32 0.01
C PRO A 91 0.33 -16.65 -1.06
N GLY A 92 -0.98 -16.73 -0.94
CA GLY A 92 -1.89 -16.12 -1.90
C GLY A 92 -2.12 -16.90 -3.19
N ASP A 93 -1.55 -18.10 -3.37
CA ASP A 93 -1.79 -18.95 -4.54
C ASP A 93 -3.19 -19.59 -4.51
N PRO A 94 -4.09 -19.31 -5.48
CA PRO A 94 -5.40 -19.94 -5.57
C PRO A 94 -5.42 -21.17 -6.49
N GLY A 95 -4.28 -21.57 -7.07
CA GLY A 95 -4.17 -22.65 -8.06
C GLY A 95 -4.38 -22.21 -9.51
N PHE A 96 -4.56 -20.91 -9.76
CA PHE A 96 -4.66 -20.30 -11.09
C PHE A 96 -3.93 -18.95 -11.12
N GLY A 97 -3.71 -18.39 -12.32
CA GLY A 97 -2.99 -17.14 -12.50
C GLY A 97 -3.68 -15.97 -11.79
N VAL A 98 -2.99 -15.36 -10.83
CA VAL A 98 -3.42 -14.16 -10.11
C VAL A 98 -2.23 -13.21 -9.94
N GLN A 99 -2.53 -11.91 -9.87
CA GLN A 99 -1.58 -10.88 -9.53
C GLN A 99 -2.22 -9.92 -8.52
N TYR A 100 -1.51 -9.67 -7.42
CA TYR A 100 -1.88 -8.71 -6.39
C TYR A 100 -1.02 -7.46 -6.57
N GLN A 101 -1.68 -6.33 -6.82
CA GLN A 101 -1.04 -5.02 -6.85
C GLN A 101 -1.26 -4.36 -5.49
N PHE A 102 -0.17 -4.09 -4.80
CA PHE A 102 -0.14 -3.30 -3.58
C PHE A 102 0.36 -1.91 -3.92
N THR A 103 -0.28 -0.91 -3.33
CA THR A 103 0.08 0.50 -3.48
C THR A 103 0.04 1.10 -2.10
N SER A 104 1.18 1.62 -1.65
CA SER A 104 1.30 2.39 -0.43
C SER A 104 1.11 3.86 -0.83
N ASP A 105 -0.03 4.40 -0.40
CA ASP A 105 -0.56 5.73 -0.66
C ASP A 105 -0.96 6.09 -2.11
N VAL A 106 -2.08 6.82 -2.25
CA VAL A 106 -2.54 7.36 -3.54
C VAL A 106 -2.06 8.80 -3.60
N PRO A 107 -1.39 9.27 -4.67
CA PRO A 107 -0.94 10.65 -4.75
C PRO A 107 -2.07 11.60 -4.39
N GLU A 108 -1.96 12.27 -3.24
CA GLU A 108 -2.93 13.28 -2.86
C GLU A 108 -2.95 14.33 -3.98
N PRO A 109 -4.11 14.70 -4.52
CA PRO A 109 -4.17 15.77 -5.51
C PRO A 109 -3.55 17.00 -4.87
N GLY A 110 -2.36 17.38 -5.33
CA GLY A 110 -1.54 18.37 -4.64
C GLY A 110 -2.37 19.60 -4.31
N SER A 111 -2.53 19.87 -3.01
CA SER A 111 -3.36 20.96 -2.47
C SER A 111 -3.06 22.31 -3.14
N VAL A 112 -1.83 22.46 -3.64
CA VAL A 112 -1.34 23.58 -4.46
C VAL A 112 -2.12 23.73 -5.77
N MET A 113 -2.40 22.65 -6.50
CA MET A 113 -3.16 22.70 -7.75
C MET A 113 -4.62 23.08 -7.51
N LEU A 114 -5.23 22.57 -6.44
CA LEU A 114 -6.59 22.95 -6.04
C LEU A 114 -6.66 24.43 -5.65
N ALA A 115 -5.68 24.90 -4.87
CA ALA A 115 -5.57 26.30 -4.48
C ALA A 115 -5.34 27.22 -5.69
N ALA A 116 -4.50 26.82 -6.65
CA ALA A 116 -4.24 27.58 -7.88
C ALA A 116 -5.49 27.68 -8.77
N LEU A 117 -6.23 26.58 -8.95
CA LEU A 117 -7.48 26.56 -9.70
C LEU A 117 -8.57 27.40 -9.03
N GLY A 118 -8.76 27.25 -7.72
CA GLY A 118 -9.70 28.04 -6.94
C GLY A 118 -9.38 29.54 -6.97
N GLY A 119 -8.10 29.89 -6.78
CA GLY A 119 -7.61 31.26 -6.87
C GLY A 119 -7.79 31.86 -8.26
N GLY A 120 -7.48 31.10 -9.31
CA GLY A 120 -7.65 31.51 -10.70
C GLY A 120 -9.10 31.81 -11.07
N ILE A 121 -10.04 30.95 -10.64
CA ILE A 121 -11.48 31.14 -10.86
C ILE A 121 -11.98 32.40 -10.12
N LEU A 122 -11.63 32.56 -8.84
CA LEU A 122 -12.04 33.72 -8.04
C LEU A 122 -11.51 35.04 -8.62
N LEU A 123 -10.24 35.06 -9.04
CA LEU A 123 -9.64 36.23 -9.69
C LEU A 123 -10.30 36.53 -11.05
N GLY A 124 -10.63 35.50 -11.83
CA GLY A 124 -11.35 35.63 -13.10
C GLY A 124 -12.76 36.21 -12.93
N LEU A 125 -13.52 35.70 -11.96
CA LEU A 125 -14.86 36.19 -11.63
C LEU A 125 -14.83 37.63 -11.11
N ARG A 126 -13.85 37.98 -10.27
CA ARG A 126 -13.68 39.35 -9.74
C ARG A 126 -13.36 40.35 -10.86
N ARG A 127 -12.50 39.98 -11.81
CA ARG A 127 -12.17 40.83 -12.97
C ARG A 127 -13.35 41.06 -13.91
N ARG A 128 -14.24 40.07 -14.09
CA ARG A 128 -15.46 40.23 -14.89
C ARG A 128 -16.46 41.20 -14.24
N ARG A 129 -16.62 41.15 -12.92
CA ARG A 129 -17.52 42.06 -12.18
C ARG A 129 -17.07 43.52 -12.18
N GLN A 130 -15.77 43.79 -12.30
CA GLN A 130 -15.23 45.16 -12.33
C GLN A 130 -15.27 45.82 -13.72
N ARG A 131 -15.62 45.06 -14.77
CA ARG A 131 -15.73 45.56 -16.16
C ARG A 131 -17.18 45.74 -16.63
N LEU A 132 -18.15 45.39 -15.78
CA LEU A 132 -19.57 45.70 -15.92
C LEU A 132 -19.89 46.93 -15.06
#